data_AF-A0A7J0GHM7-F1
#
_entry.id   AF-A0A7J0GHM7-F1
#
_cell.length_a   1.000
_cell.length_b   1.000
_cell.length_c   1.000
_cell.angle_alpha   90.00
_cell.angle_beta   90.00
_cell.angle_gamma   90.00
#
_symmetry.space_group_name_H-M   'P 1'
#
loop_
_entity.id
_entity.type
_entity.pdbx_description
1 polymer ?
#
loop_
_entity_poly.entity_id
_entity_poly.type
_entity_poly.pdbx_seq_one_letter_code
_entity_poly.pdbx_strand_id
1 'polypeptide(L)'
;MSYSFVYIYFCLCLTGTKAGDALIQLYHNFITDFETKINLLKLAHFAVTVSRQYSEKEAAISYLEGVIEKLRATREMRIEEPILYIKMQIAIFNLEKGSQKECKKLLEDGKSTLDSMTDIDPSVYASYYWVSSQYHKSRQEFAEFYKSALLYLAYKSVESLSESFKLGLSWLDKLV
;
A
#
# COMPACT_ATOMS: atom_id res chain seq x y z
N MET A 1 33.85 -2.62 4.94
CA MET A 1 33.84 -1.71 3.78
C MET A 1 32.65 -2.04 2.86
N SER A 2 31.42 -2.04 3.38
CA SER A 2 30.28 -2.69 2.67
C SER A 2 29.08 -1.76 2.43
N TYR A 3 28.93 -0.67 3.19
CA TYR A 3 27.81 0.26 3.04
C TYR A 3 28.07 1.40 2.03
N SER A 4 29.33 1.79 1.83
CA SER A 4 29.68 2.85 0.86
C SER A 4 29.49 2.43 -0.59
N PHE A 5 29.73 1.16 -0.94
CA PHE A 5 29.51 0.67 -2.31
C PHE A 5 28.01 0.64 -2.66
N VAL A 6 27.16 0.31 -1.69
CA VAL A 6 25.70 0.30 -1.85
C VAL A 6 25.17 1.72 -2.09
N TYR A 7 25.66 2.71 -1.33
CA TYR A 7 25.30 4.11 -1.52
C TYR A 7 25.78 4.66 -2.86
N ILE A 8 26.97 4.26 -3.32
CA ILE A 8 27.53 4.70 -4.60
C ILE A 8 26.73 4.09 -5.76
N TYR A 9 26.34 2.81 -5.69
CA TYR A 9 25.49 2.18 -6.70
C TYR A 9 24.06 2.76 -6.70
N PHE A 10 23.51 3.03 -5.51
CA PHE A 10 22.23 3.71 -5.31
C PHE A 10 22.23 5.12 -5.94
N CYS A 11 23.33 5.86 -5.78
CA CYS A 11 23.47 7.21 -6.33
C CYS A 11 23.71 7.20 -7.85
N LEU A 12 24.41 6.19 -8.39
CA LEU A 12 24.72 6.07 -9.82
C LEU A 12 23.50 5.65 -10.66
N CYS A 13 22.57 4.86 -10.10
CA CYS A 13 21.32 4.50 -10.80
C CYS A 13 20.34 5.68 -10.93
N LEU A 14 20.45 6.71 -10.09
CA LEU A 14 19.53 7.85 -10.06
C LEU A 14 19.88 8.96 -11.07
N THR A 15 21.07 8.94 -11.67
CA THR A 15 21.55 10.08 -12.49
C THR A 15 21.07 10.09 -13.94
N GLY A 16 20.27 9.11 -14.40
CA GLY A 16 19.94 8.98 -15.82
C GLY A 16 18.54 8.48 -16.21
N THR A 17 17.63 8.28 -15.27
CA THR A 17 16.35 7.60 -15.52
C THR A 17 15.16 8.49 -15.17
N LYS A 18 14.08 8.44 -15.96
CA LYS A 18 12.79 9.02 -15.56
C LYS A 18 12.44 8.44 -14.19
N ALA A 19 12.03 9.28 -13.25
CA ALA A 19 11.92 8.90 -11.83
C ALA A 19 11.11 7.60 -11.57
N GLY A 20 10.12 7.30 -12.41
CA GLY A 20 9.35 6.04 -12.36
C GLY A 20 10.12 4.81 -12.83
N ASP A 21 10.84 4.89 -13.96
CA ASP A 21 11.64 3.78 -14.50
C ASP A 21 12.82 3.42 -13.57
N ALA A 22 13.37 4.42 -12.89
CA ALA A 22 14.43 4.26 -11.89
C ALA A 22 14.01 3.34 -10.74
N LEU A 23 12.80 3.55 -10.20
CA LEU A 23 12.26 2.79 -9.07
C LEU A 23 11.91 1.35 -9.47
N ILE A 24 11.40 1.17 -10.69
CA ILE A 24 11.09 -0.17 -11.24
C ILE A 24 12.40 -0.97 -11.40
N GLN A 25 13.44 -0.37 -11.97
CA GLN A 25 14.75 -1.01 -12.10
C GLN A 25 15.42 -1.27 -10.74
N LEU A 26 15.26 -0.36 -9.78
CA LEU A 26 15.74 -0.55 -8.41
C LEU A 26 15.08 -1.76 -7.75
N TYR A 27 13.76 -1.93 -7.92
CA TYR A 27 13.08 -3.12 -7.40
C TYR A 27 13.65 -4.40 -8.01
N HIS A 28 13.75 -4.45 -9.35
CA HIS A 28 14.27 -5.63 -10.05
C HIS A 28 15.71 -5.98 -9.67
N ASN A 29 16.58 -4.98 -9.55
CA ASN A 29 18.01 -5.19 -9.32
C ASN A 29 18.39 -5.31 -7.84
N PHE A 30 17.65 -4.66 -6.93
CA PHE A 30 18.02 -4.59 -5.52
C PHE A 30 17.12 -5.43 -4.63
N ILE A 31 15.81 -5.43 -4.88
CA ILE A 31 14.87 -6.09 -3.98
C ILE A 31 14.83 -7.61 -4.22
N THR A 32 15.01 -8.07 -5.47
CA THR A 32 15.15 -9.51 -5.78
C THR A 32 16.33 -10.16 -5.04
N ASP A 33 17.44 -9.44 -4.89
CA ASP A 33 18.65 -9.96 -4.23
C ASP A 33 18.58 -9.88 -2.69
N PHE A 34 17.75 -8.99 -2.14
CA PHE A 34 17.59 -8.76 -0.70
C PHE A 34 16.31 -9.33 -0.09
N GLU A 35 15.50 -10.03 -0.90
CA GLU A 35 14.20 -10.62 -0.52
C GLU A 35 14.31 -11.51 0.73
N THR A 36 15.45 -12.19 0.92
CA THR A 36 15.71 -13.09 2.07
C THR A 36 16.16 -12.40 3.36
N LYS A 37 16.47 -11.09 3.33
CA LYS A 37 17.01 -10.33 4.49
C LYS A 37 16.15 -9.13 4.88
N ILE A 38 15.16 -8.77 4.06
CA ILE A 38 14.26 -7.64 4.29
C ILE A 38 12.97 -8.12 4.95
N ASN A 39 12.43 -7.33 5.87
CA ASN A 39 11.09 -7.54 6.44
C ASN A 39 10.05 -7.55 5.30
N LEU A 40 9.26 -8.61 5.19
CA LEU A 40 8.26 -8.80 4.11
C LEU A 40 7.25 -7.65 3.99
N LEU A 41 6.87 -7.00 5.10
CA LEU A 41 6.00 -5.83 5.08
C LEU A 41 6.68 -4.62 4.43
N LYS A 42 7.99 -4.44 4.64
CA LYS A 42 8.74 -3.39 3.93
C LYS A 42 8.82 -3.70 2.43
N LEU A 43 8.98 -4.97 2.06
CA LEU A 43 8.94 -5.38 0.66
C LEU A 43 7.58 -5.06 0.02
N ALA A 44 6.48 -5.32 0.73
CA ALA A 44 5.15 -4.92 0.29
C ALA A 44 5.01 -3.39 0.13
N HIS A 45 5.56 -2.59 1.05
CA HIS A 45 5.59 -1.13 0.91
C HIS A 45 6.34 -0.67 -0.36
N PHE A 46 7.49 -1.30 -0.65
CA PHE A 46 8.22 -1.01 -1.88
C PHE A 46 7.45 -1.42 -3.13
N ALA A 47 6.90 -2.63 -3.16
CA ALA A 47 6.09 -3.11 -4.28
C ALA A 47 4.91 -2.18 -4.56
N VAL A 48 4.20 -1.74 -3.52
CA VAL A 48 3.11 -0.76 -3.66
C VAL A 48 3.62 0.58 -4.21
N THR A 49 4.76 1.06 -3.73
CA THR A 49 5.37 2.32 -4.25
C THR A 49 5.73 2.20 -5.73
N VAL A 50 6.28 1.06 -6.14
CA VAL A 50 6.67 0.76 -7.52
C VAL A 50 5.43 0.63 -8.42
N SER A 51 4.38 -0.05 -7.95
CA SER A 51 3.13 -0.21 -8.70
C SER A 51 2.46 1.12 -9.08
N ARG A 52 2.66 2.17 -8.28
CA ARG A 52 2.13 3.53 -8.57
C ARG A 52 2.86 4.23 -9.71
N GLN A 53 4.04 3.77 -10.11
CA GLN A 53 4.82 4.33 -11.22
C GLN A 53 4.38 3.78 -12.58
N TYR A 54 3.59 2.72 -12.61
CA TYR A 54 3.05 2.18 -13.85
C TYR A 54 1.96 3.09 -14.41
N SER A 55 2.05 3.40 -15.71
CA SER A 55 1.01 4.14 -16.43
C SER A 55 -0.29 3.34 -16.56
N GLU A 56 -0.16 2.05 -16.88
CA GLU A 56 -1.27 1.13 -17.07
C GLU A 56 -1.61 0.40 -15.76
N LYS A 57 -2.88 0.46 -15.34
CA LYS A 57 -3.33 -0.11 -14.07
C LYS A 57 -3.31 -1.63 -14.09
N GLU A 58 -3.62 -2.23 -15.24
CA GLU A 58 -3.55 -3.65 -15.50
C GLU A 58 -2.14 -4.20 -15.29
N ALA A 59 -1.13 -3.48 -15.81
CA ALA A 59 0.27 -3.85 -15.62
C ALA A 59 0.69 -3.75 -14.15
N ALA A 60 0.22 -2.70 -13.45
CA ALA A 60 0.45 -2.54 -12.01
C ALA A 60 -0.16 -3.69 -11.19
N ILE A 61 -1.38 -4.10 -11.51
CA ILE A 61 -2.07 -5.22 -10.85
C ILE A 61 -1.32 -6.53 -11.10
N SER A 62 -0.98 -6.82 -12.35
CA SER A 62 -0.24 -8.04 -12.71
C SER A 62 1.12 -8.14 -12.01
N TYR A 63 1.82 -7.01 -11.88
CA TYR A 63 3.06 -6.93 -11.10
C TYR A 63 2.81 -7.26 -9.62
N LEU A 64 1.80 -6.65 -8.99
CA LEU A 64 1.48 -6.89 -7.57
C LEU A 64 1.03 -8.33 -7.32
N GLU A 65 0.27 -8.93 -8.23
CA GLU A 65 -0.09 -10.35 -8.18
C GLU A 65 1.15 -11.25 -8.24
N GLY A 66 2.11 -10.93 -9.12
CA GLY A 66 3.40 -11.61 -9.17
C GLY A 66 4.19 -11.52 -7.87
N VAL A 67 4.12 -10.38 -7.16
CA VAL A 67 4.76 -10.22 -5.85
C VAL A 67 4.05 -11.07 -4.78
N ILE A 68 2.71 -11.15 -4.80
CA ILE A 68 1.96 -12.01 -3.87
C ILE A 68 2.37 -13.49 -4.03
N GLU A 69 2.51 -13.98 -5.26
CA GLU A 69 2.91 -15.36 -5.51
C GLU A 69 4.33 -15.65 -5.00
N LYS A 70 5.26 -14.70 -5.13
CA LYS A 70 6.61 -14.80 -4.53
C LYS A 70 6.57 -14.83 -2.99
N LEU A 71 5.76 -13.96 -2.38
CA LEU A 71 5.58 -13.95 -0.92
C LEU A 71 5.06 -15.30 -0.42
N ARG A 72 4.08 -15.89 -1.11
CA ARG A 72 3.55 -17.23 -0.79
C ARG A 72 4.61 -18.33 -0.94
N ALA A 73 5.47 -18.23 -1.95
CA ALA A 73 6.55 -19.18 -2.17
C ALA A 73 7.60 -19.18 -1.05
N THR A 74 7.72 -18.08 -0.30
CA THR A 74 8.69 -17.94 0.81
C THR A 74 8.31 -18.78 2.04
N ARG A 75 7.04 -19.20 2.17
CA ARG A 75 6.50 -20.05 3.25
C ARG A 75 6.75 -19.53 4.68
N GLU A 76 6.82 -18.21 4.85
CA GLU A 76 6.94 -17.60 6.17
C GLU A 76 5.60 -17.53 6.91
N MET A 77 5.65 -17.45 8.25
CA MET A 77 4.46 -17.51 9.11
C MET A 77 3.63 -16.22 9.09
N ARG A 78 4.22 -15.06 8.76
CA ARG A 78 3.57 -13.74 8.74
C ARG A 78 3.42 -13.15 7.34
N ILE A 79 3.12 -13.99 6.35
CA ILE A 79 2.90 -13.55 4.96
C ILE A 79 1.55 -12.86 4.76
N GLU A 80 0.56 -13.09 5.63
CA GLU A 80 -0.79 -12.54 5.45
C GLU A 80 -0.81 -11.01 5.59
N GLU A 81 -0.01 -10.42 6.48
CA GLU A 81 0.11 -8.96 6.64
C GLU A 81 0.58 -8.25 5.33
N PRO A 82 1.74 -8.60 4.73
CA PRO A 82 2.19 -7.99 3.48
C PRO A 82 1.27 -8.31 2.30
N ILE A 83 0.69 -9.52 2.24
CA ILE A 83 -0.26 -9.89 1.18
C ILE A 83 -1.52 -9.02 1.30
N LEU A 84 -2.04 -8.80 2.50
CA LEU A 84 -3.19 -7.95 2.74
C LEU A 84 -2.90 -6.51 2.30
N TYR A 85 -1.72 -5.98 2.66
CA TYR A 85 -1.31 -4.64 2.25
C TYR A 85 -1.27 -4.47 0.72
N ILE A 86 -0.73 -5.47 0.00
CA ILE A 86 -0.70 -5.47 -1.47
C ILE A 86 -2.11 -5.58 -2.07
N LYS A 87 -2.96 -6.46 -1.53
CA LYS A 87 -4.36 -6.62 -1.97
C LYS A 87 -5.15 -5.32 -1.83
N MET A 88 -4.90 -4.53 -0.78
CA MET A 88 -5.53 -3.22 -0.62
C MET A 88 -5.15 -2.27 -1.76
N GLN A 89 -3.89 -2.27 -2.21
CA GLN A 89 -3.48 -1.47 -3.35
C GLN A 89 -4.12 -1.96 -4.67
N ILE A 90 -4.24 -3.28 -4.87
CA ILE A 90 -4.96 -3.86 -6.02
C ILE A 90 -6.43 -3.41 -6.01
N ALA A 91 -7.08 -3.40 -4.84
CA ALA A 91 -8.47 -2.95 -4.70
C ALA A 91 -8.65 -1.48 -5.12
N ILE A 92 -7.71 -0.59 -4.79
CA ILE A 92 -7.72 0.80 -5.28
C ILE A 92 -7.66 0.84 -6.81
N PHE A 93 -6.74 0.09 -7.43
CA PHE A 93 -6.63 0.07 -8.89
C PHE A 93 -7.89 -0.48 -9.56
N ASN A 94 -8.51 -1.52 -8.98
CA ASN A 94 -9.80 -2.02 -9.45
C ASN A 94 -10.93 -1.00 -9.29
N LEU A 95 -10.92 -0.21 -8.21
CA LEU A 95 -11.87 0.87 -8.01
C LEU A 95 -11.69 1.99 -9.06
N GLU A 96 -10.45 2.38 -9.35
CA GLU A 96 -10.12 3.38 -10.37
C GLU A 96 -10.55 2.94 -11.78
N LYS A 97 -10.51 1.63 -12.06
CA LYS A 97 -11.02 1.04 -13.30
C LYS A 97 -12.54 0.95 -13.38
N GLY A 98 -13.26 1.18 -12.27
CA GLY A 98 -14.72 1.02 -12.19
C GLY A 98 -15.19 -0.38 -11.78
N SER A 99 -14.28 -1.32 -11.48
CA SER A 99 -14.60 -2.68 -11.00
C SER A 99 -15.02 -2.69 -9.52
N GLN A 100 -16.16 -2.09 -9.19
CA GLN A 100 -16.67 -2.00 -7.81
C GLN A 100 -16.91 -3.38 -7.17
N LYS A 101 -17.33 -4.38 -7.95
CA LYS A 101 -17.59 -5.74 -7.44
C LYS A 101 -16.31 -6.41 -6.94
N GLU A 102 -15.22 -6.29 -7.70
CA GLU A 102 -13.92 -6.88 -7.33
C GLU A 102 -13.31 -6.15 -6.14
N CYS A 103 -13.41 -4.82 -6.10
CA CYS A 103 -12.99 -4.03 -4.94
C CYS A 103 -13.74 -4.45 -3.67
N LYS A 104 -15.07 -4.67 -3.76
CA LYS A 104 -15.88 -5.12 -2.61
C LYS A 104 -15.42 -6.49 -2.10
N LYS A 105 -15.21 -7.45 -3.00
CA LYS A 105 -14.75 -8.79 -2.64
C LYS A 105 -13.40 -8.73 -1.94
N LEU A 106 -12.45 -7.96 -2.47
CA LEU A 106 -11.14 -7.77 -1.85
C LEU A 106 -11.22 -7.12 -0.46
N LEU A 107 -12.17 -6.20 -0.25
CA LEU A 107 -12.41 -5.59 1.06
C LEU A 107 -13.03 -6.57 2.06
N GLU A 108 -14.00 -7.39 1.64
CA GLU A 108 -14.60 -8.42 2.50
C GLU A 108 -13.59 -9.50 2.89
N ASP A 109 -12.85 -10.01 1.91
CA ASP A 109 -11.75 -10.96 2.13
C ASP A 109 -10.69 -10.33 3.05
N GLY A 110 -10.30 -9.08 2.76
CA GLY A 110 -9.30 -8.35 3.53
C GLY A 110 -9.72 -8.12 4.98
N LYS A 111 -11.01 -7.85 5.23
CA LYS A 111 -11.54 -7.72 6.59
C LYS A 111 -11.46 -9.03 7.37
N SER A 112 -11.88 -10.14 6.76
CA SER A 112 -11.81 -11.46 7.39
C SER A 112 -10.36 -11.84 7.73
N THR A 113 -9.42 -11.50 6.85
CA THR A 113 -7.99 -11.74 7.07
C THR A 113 -7.41 -10.82 8.16
N LEU A 114 -7.87 -9.57 8.24
CA LEU A 114 -7.46 -8.63 9.28
C LEU A 114 -8.00 -9.05 10.66
N ASP A 115 -9.24 -9.52 10.74
CA ASP A 115 -9.88 -9.96 11.98
C ASP A 115 -9.29 -11.28 12.53
N SER A 116 -8.64 -12.09 11.68
CA SER A 116 -8.00 -13.35 12.10
C SER A 116 -6.57 -13.19 12.59
N MET A 117 -5.93 -12.05 12.30
CA MET A 117 -4.56 -11.76 12.69
C MET A 117 -4.51 -11.05 14.05
N THR A 118 -3.41 -11.26 14.79
CA THR A 118 -3.11 -10.61 16.07
C THR A 118 -1.78 -9.88 15.95
N ASP A 119 -1.60 -8.77 16.69
CA ASP A 119 -0.39 -7.93 16.66
C ASP A 119 -0.01 -7.40 15.26
N ILE A 120 -1.00 -6.89 14.52
CA ILE A 120 -0.81 -6.33 13.17
C ILE A 120 -0.23 -4.90 13.26
N ASP A 121 0.69 -4.58 12.35
CA ASP A 121 1.21 -3.22 12.23
C ASP A 121 0.09 -2.19 11.92
N PRO A 122 0.03 -1.05 12.64
CA PRO A 122 -0.99 -0.01 12.42
C PRO A 122 -1.08 0.49 10.97
N SER A 123 0.02 0.45 10.20
CA SER A 123 0.02 0.85 8.79
C SER A 123 -0.85 -0.04 7.91
N VAL A 124 -1.03 -1.31 8.27
CA VAL A 124 -1.91 -2.25 7.54
C VAL A 124 -3.37 -1.92 7.82
N TYR A 125 -3.73 -1.63 9.08
CA TYR A 125 -5.06 -1.12 9.44
C TYR A 125 -5.35 0.20 8.71
N ALA A 126 -4.40 1.13 8.71
CA ALA A 126 -4.55 2.39 8.00
C ALA A 126 -4.78 2.15 6.49
N SER A 127 -4.00 1.26 5.86
CA SER A 127 -4.18 0.92 4.44
C SER A 127 -5.59 0.37 4.17
N TYR A 128 -6.06 -0.56 4.98
CA TYR A 128 -7.40 -1.14 4.84
C TYR A 128 -8.51 -0.08 4.96
N TYR A 129 -8.49 0.72 6.03
CA TYR A 129 -9.53 1.73 6.26
C TYR A 129 -9.49 2.86 5.23
N TRP A 130 -8.31 3.19 4.70
CA TRP A 130 -8.18 4.11 3.57
C TRP A 130 -8.93 3.59 2.34
N VAL A 131 -8.71 2.34 1.93
CA VAL A 131 -9.39 1.75 0.77
C VAL A 131 -10.90 1.65 1.00
N SER A 132 -11.32 1.23 2.19
CA SER A 132 -12.73 1.22 2.58
C SER A 132 -13.36 2.61 2.43
N SER A 133 -12.68 3.67 2.87
CA SER A 133 -13.17 5.04 2.71
C SER A 133 -13.35 5.39 1.22
N GLN A 134 -12.37 5.10 0.36
CA GLN A 134 -12.48 5.40 -1.07
C GLN A 134 -13.62 4.62 -1.73
N TYR A 135 -13.83 3.37 -1.33
CA TYR A 135 -14.95 2.56 -1.78
C TYR A 135 -16.31 3.18 -1.42
N HIS A 136 -16.53 3.53 -0.15
CA HIS A 136 -17.79 4.15 0.29
C HIS A 136 -18.00 5.54 -0.32
N LYS A 137 -16.93 6.31 -0.50
CA LYS A 137 -16.96 7.59 -1.23
C LYS A 137 -17.45 7.42 -2.66
N SER A 138 -16.98 6.40 -3.38
CA SER A 138 -17.42 6.10 -4.75
C SER A 138 -18.91 5.73 -4.84
N ARG A 139 -19.47 5.16 -3.76
CA ARG A 139 -20.88 4.76 -3.65
C ARG A 139 -21.79 5.83 -3.03
N GLN A 140 -21.25 7.00 -2.68
CA GLN A 140 -21.96 8.08 -1.98
C GLN A 140 -22.55 7.66 -0.62
N GLU A 141 -21.98 6.62 0.01
CA GLU A 141 -22.33 6.17 1.35
C GLU A 141 -21.56 6.99 2.40
N PHE A 142 -21.95 8.25 2.58
CA PHE A 142 -21.16 9.20 3.38
C PHE A 142 -20.98 8.80 4.84
N ALA A 143 -21.97 8.16 5.47
CA ALA A 143 -21.88 7.73 6.87
C ALA A 143 -20.73 6.71 7.09
N GLU A 144 -20.68 5.66 6.27
CA GLU A 144 -19.60 4.65 6.34
C GLU A 144 -18.26 5.22 5.86
N PHE A 145 -18.28 6.14 4.88
CA PHE A 145 -17.08 6.87 4.48
C PHE A 145 -16.44 7.61 5.66
N TYR A 146 -17.21 8.40 6.41
CA TYR A 146 -16.68 9.15 7.54
C TYR A 146 -16.17 8.22 8.64
N LYS A 147 -16.88 7.15 8.93
CA LYS A 147 -16.45 6.13 9.92
C LYS A 147 -15.10 5.52 9.53
N SER A 148 -14.96 5.06 8.29
CA SER A 148 -13.70 4.49 7.79
C SER A 148 -12.58 5.53 7.71
N ALA A 149 -12.90 6.78 7.36
CA ALA A 149 -11.91 7.86 7.35
C ALA A 149 -11.39 8.21 8.75
N LEU A 150 -12.27 8.22 9.76
CA LEU A 150 -11.87 8.44 11.16
C LEU A 150 -11.01 7.28 11.68
N LEU A 151 -11.35 6.04 11.34
CA LEU A 151 -10.52 4.87 11.68
C LEU A 151 -9.15 4.95 10.99
N TYR A 152 -9.10 5.33 9.72
CA TYR A 152 -7.83 5.58 9.04
C TYR A 152 -6.95 6.58 9.79
N LEU A 153 -7.53 7.68 10.27
CA LEU A 153 -6.81 8.68 11.04
C LEU A 153 -6.38 8.18 12.42
N ALA A 154 -7.16 7.29 13.05
CA ALA A 154 -6.78 6.70 14.33
C ALA A 154 -5.51 5.83 14.22
N TYR A 155 -5.32 5.14 13.09
CA TYR A 155 -4.15 4.28 12.85
C TYR A 155 -2.97 4.99 12.19
N LYS A 156 -3.14 6.23 11.72
CA LYS A 156 -2.09 7.02 11.10
C LYS A 156 -1.61 8.11 12.04
N SER A 157 -0.31 8.15 12.34
CA SER A 157 0.24 9.19 13.22
C SER A 157 0.04 10.60 12.62
N VAL A 158 -0.37 11.55 13.46
CA VAL A 158 -0.76 12.92 13.06
C VAL A 158 0.41 13.69 12.42
N GLU A 159 1.64 13.29 12.73
CA GLU A 159 2.88 13.84 12.17
C GLU A 159 3.07 13.50 10.69
N SER A 160 2.38 12.48 10.17
CA SER A 160 2.49 12.01 8.77
C SER A 160 1.40 12.56 7.83
N LEU A 161 0.51 13.43 8.32
CA LEU A 161 -0.56 14.05 7.55
C LEU A 161 -0.11 15.40 6.96
N SER A 162 -0.38 15.62 5.67
CA SER A 162 -0.08 16.89 5.01
C SER A 162 -0.91 18.04 5.58
N GLU A 163 -0.34 19.24 5.64
CA GLU A 163 -1.00 20.47 6.13
C GLU A 163 -2.39 20.70 5.48
N SER A 164 -2.54 20.35 4.20
CA SER A 164 -3.80 20.46 3.44
C SER A 164 -4.94 19.62 4.01
N PHE A 165 -4.64 18.46 4.58
CA PHE A 165 -5.64 17.57 5.17
C PHE A 165 -6.03 18.04 6.58
N LYS A 166 -5.08 18.61 7.34
CA LYS A 166 -5.33 19.26 8.63
C LYS A 166 -6.25 20.48 8.48
N LEU A 167 -6.05 21.28 7.42
CA LEU A 167 -6.93 22.40 7.10
C LEU A 167 -8.36 21.96 6.75
N GLY A 168 -8.53 20.81 6.09
CA GLY A 168 -9.85 20.21 5.85
C GLY A 168 -10.56 19.80 7.14
N LEU A 169 -9.82 19.34 8.15
CA LEU A 169 -10.35 19.00 9.48
C LEU A 169 -10.70 20.22 10.34
N SER A 170 -10.14 21.40 10.08
CA SER A 170 -10.46 22.62 10.86
C SER A 170 -11.95 23.03 10.81
N TRP A 171 -12.69 22.52 9.82
CA TRP A 171 -14.14 22.71 9.71
C TRP A 171 -14.94 21.79 10.65
N LEU A 172 -14.36 20.65 11.06
CA LEU A 172 -14.98 19.68 11.98
C LEU A 172 -14.91 20.14 13.44
N ASP A 173 -13.87 20.88 13.83
CA ASP A 173 -13.75 21.47 15.19
C ASP A 173 -14.82 22.55 15.49
N LYS A 174 -15.52 23.06 14.46
CA LYS A 174 -16.61 24.03 14.63
C LYS A 174 -18.01 23.41 14.81
N LEU A 175 -18.11 22.08 14.81
CA LEU A 175 -19.37 21.34 14.94
C LEU A 175 -19.50 20.56 16.27
N VAL A 176 -18.54 20.71 17.18
CA VAL A 176 -18.60 20.19 18.57
C VAL A 176 -18.77 21.36 19.54
#